data_AF-A0A7J2INQ5-F1
#
_entry.id   AF-A0A7J2INQ5-F1
#
_cell.length_a   1.000
_cell.length_b   1.000
_cell.length_c   1.000
_cell.angle_alpha   90.00
_cell.angle_beta   90.00
_cell.angle_gamma   90.00
#
_symmetry.space_group_name_H-M   'P 1'
#
loop_
_entity.id
_entity.type
_entity.pdbx_description
1 polymer ?
#
loop_
_entity_poly.entity_id
_entity_poly.type
_entity_poly.pdbx_seq_one_letter_code
_entity_poly.pdbx_strand_id
1 'polypeptide(L)'
;MSATGLHGILHYLIAKISKKTENIKRTLSNDFFYGFIVRGFLPDYDPFISLLIWLALGDLSTEKLAEIHETFHRTATHSIFFVITLIILGLILGLRSTKAKSITLGISTGVMLHILLDLPYMVGVAIFWPLIPQKIGLFWDLPPLINRVRQALFKLWYAIFFSMIYYTSKN
;
A
#
# COMPACT_ATOMS: atom_id res chain seq x y z
N MET A 1 -3.89 -10.60 5.14
CA MET A 1 -3.88 -9.98 3.81
C MET A 1 -4.94 -8.88 3.80
N SER A 2 -4.45 -7.64 3.76
CA SER A 2 -5.19 -6.37 3.74
C SER A 2 -6.17 -6.30 2.55
N ALA A 3 -7.02 -5.28 2.54
CA ALA A 3 -8.07 -5.09 1.54
C ALA A 3 -7.53 -4.74 0.14
N THR A 4 -6.46 -5.35 -0.34
CA THR A 4 -5.71 -4.98 -1.57
C THR A 4 -6.61 -4.91 -2.80
N GLY A 5 -7.61 -5.79 -2.93
CA GLY A 5 -8.62 -5.69 -3.99
C GLY A 5 -9.45 -4.40 -3.93
N LEU A 6 -9.89 -4.00 -2.74
CA LEU A 6 -10.62 -2.74 -2.52
C LEU A 6 -9.71 -1.53 -2.80
N HIS A 7 -8.46 -1.59 -2.33
CA HIS A 7 -7.46 -0.55 -2.62
C HIS A 7 -7.25 -0.40 -4.12
N GLY A 8 -7.08 -1.49 -4.85
CA GLY A 8 -6.93 -1.49 -6.29
C GLY A 8 -8.13 -0.85 -7.00
N ILE A 9 -9.36 -1.20 -6.60
CA ILE A 9 -10.58 -0.58 -7.12
C ILE A 9 -10.58 0.93 -6.86
N LEU A 10 -10.27 1.36 -5.64
CA LEU A 10 -10.22 2.77 -5.27
C LEU A 10 -9.16 3.54 -6.07
N HIS A 11 -7.95 2.96 -6.24
CA HIS A 11 -6.91 3.55 -7.08
C HIS A 11 -7.38 3.72 -8.53
N TYR A 12 -8.01 2.69 -9.10
CA TYR A 12 -8.54 2.75 -10.46
C TYR A 12 -9.63 3.83 -10.60
N LEU A 13 -10.59 3.88 -9.68
CA LEU A 13 -11.69 4.86 -9.70
C LEU A 13 -11.16 6.29 -9.53
N ILE A 14 -10.28 6.53 -8.56
CA ILE A 14 -9.65 7.84 -8.34
C ILE A 14 -8.89 8.25 -9.60
N ALA A 15 -8.05 7.39 -10.17
CA ALA A 15 -7.33 7.71 -11.39
C ALA A 15 -8.26 8.03 -12.57
N LYS A 16 -9.36 7.27 -12.73
CA LYS A 16 -10.36 7.49 -13.78
C LYS A 16 -11.08 8.84 -13.62
N ILE A 17 -11.44 9.20 -12.40
CA ILE A 17 -12.08 10.50 -12.09
C ILE A 17 -11.08 11.63 -12.29
N SER A 18 -9.88 11.52 -11.72
CA SER A 18 -8.81 12.52 -11.82
C SER A 18 -8.41 12.81 -13.27
N LYS A 19 -8.41 11.81 -14.16
CA LYS A 19 -8.17 12.01 -15.60
C LYS A 19 -9.25 12.83 -16.32
N LYS A 20 -10.46 12.91 -15.76
CA LYS A 20 -11.55 13.76 -16.28
C LYS A 20 -11.48 15.19 -15.77
N THR A 21 -10.76 15.44 -14.68
CA THR A 21 -10.57 16.79 -14.12
C THR A 21 -9.47 17.52 -14.89
N GLU A 22 -9.83 18.58 -15.60
CA GLU A 22 -8.95 19.27 -16.55
C GLU A 22 -7.63 19.76 -15.93
N ASN A 23 -7.70 20.38 -14.75
CA ASN A 23 -6.51 20.85 -14.02
C ASN A 23 -5.53 19.71 -13.67
N ILE A 24 -6.07 18.54 -13.27
CA ILE A 24 -5.25 17.39 -12.89
C ILE A 24 -4.65 16.75 -14.14
N LYS A 25 -5.45 16.59 -15.20
CA LYS A 25 -5.01 16.05 -16.49
C LYS A 25 -3.88 16.88 -17.10
N ARG A 26 -3.90 18.20 -16.94
CA ARG A 26 -2.84 19.10 -17.40
C ARG A 26 -1.54 18.95 -16.61
N THR A 27 -1.64 18.56 -15.35
CA THR A 27 -0.51 18.54 -14.40
C THR A 27 0.17 17.17 -14.32
N LEU A 28 -0.62 16.09 -14.37
CA LEU A 28 -0.14 14.72 -14.17
C LEU A 28 -0.15 13.94 -15.49
N SER A 29 0.97 13.28 -15.78
CA SER A 29 1.14 12.45 -16.97
C SER A 29 0.36 11.13 -16.87
N ASN A 30 0.09 10.50 -18.02
CA ASN A 30 -0.48 9.15 -18.03
C ASN A 30 0.42 8.14 -17.29
N ASP A 31 1.73 8.29 -17.39
CA ASP A 31 2.74 7.49 -16.68
C ASP A 31 2.59 7.56 -15.15
N PHE A 32 2.27 8.75 -14.63
CA PHE A 32 1.95 8.90 -13.20
C PHE A 32 0.73 8.07 -12.82
N PHE A 33 -0.34 8.15 -13.59
CA PHE A 33 -1.55 7.37 -13.31
C PHE A 33 -1.32 5.86 -13.45
N TYR A 34 -0.45 5.42 -14.37
CA TYR A 34 -0.05 4.02 -14.44
C TYR A 34 0.67 3.58 -13.15
N GLY A 35 1.67 4.33 -12.69
CA GLY A 35 2.36 4.03 -11.44
C GLY A 35 1.42 4.00 -10.23
N PHE A 36 0.51 4.98 -10.14
CA PHE A 36 -0.51 5.06 -9.10
C PHE A 36 -1.43 3.83 -9.09
N ILE A 37 -1.97 3.47 -10.26
CA ILE A 37 -2.82 2.29 -10.41
C ILE A 37 -2.04 1.02 -10.05
N VAL A 38 -0.82 0.84 -10.57
CA VAL A 38 0.05 -0.32 -10.32
C VAL A 38 0.31 -0.53 -8.84
N ARG A 39 0.56 0.52 -8.05
CA ARG A 39 0.74 0.36 -6.61
C ARG A 39 -0.50 -0.21 -5.92
N GLY A 40 -1.70 0.12 -6.36
CA GLY A 40 -2.95 -0.44 -5.81
C GLY A 40 -3.02 -1.98 -5.86
N PHE A 41 -2.22 -2.62 -6.71
CA PHE A 41 -2.10 -4.08 -6.81
C PHE A 41 -0.98 -4.67 -5.96
N LEU A 42 0.08 -3.89 -5.76
CA LEU A 42 1.29 -4.41 -5.14
C LEU A 42 0.98 -4.68 -3.66
N PRO A 43 1.30 -5.88 -3.15
CA PRO A 43 1.19 -6.15 -1.73
C PRO A 43 2.12 -5.22 -0.95
N ASP A 44 1.93 -5.17 0.36
CA ASP A 44 2.89 -4.52 1.24
C ASP A 44 4.24 -5.19 1.11
N TYR A 45 5.29 -4.38 1.20
CA TYR A 45 6.67 -4.83 1.10
C TYR A 45 7.20 -5.32 2.46
N ASP A 46 6.47 -5.04 3.55
CA ASP A 46 6.80 -5.43 4.91
C ASP A 46 7.11 -6.92 5.06
N PRO A 47 6.35 -7.88 4.47
CA PRO A 47 6.69 -9.30 4.57
C PRO A 47 8.05 -9.63 3.96
N PHE A 48 8.44 -8.96 2.87
CA PHE A 48 9.73 -9.16 2.23
C PHE A 48 10.87 -8.61 3.10
N ILE A 49 10.72 -7.40 3.65
CA ILE A 49 11.74 -6.86 4.56
C ILE A 49 11.84 -7.68 5.86
N SER A 50 10.70 -8.13 6.39
CA SER A 50 10.64 -9.00 7.57
C SER A 50 11.39 -10.30 7.32
N LEU A 51 11.26 -10.89 6.12
CA LEU A 51 12.01 -12.07 5.71
C LEU A 51 13.52 -11.81 5.66
N LEU A 52 13.95 -10.66 5.13
CA LEU A 52 15.38 -10.30 5.08
C LEU A 52 15.96 -10.11 6.50
N ILE A 53 15.23 -9.44 7.40
CA ILE A 53 15.64 -9.27 8.80
C ILE A 53 15.73 -10.63 9.50
N TRP A 54 14.73 -11.49 9.30
CA TRP A 54 14.70 -12.85 9.86
C TRP A 54 15.90 -13.68 9.40
N LEU A 55 16.22 -13.66 8.11
CA LEU A 55 17.42 -14.32 7.56
C LEU A 55 18.72 -13.75 8.15
N ALA A 56 18.80 -12.44 8.36
CA ALA A 56 19.98 -11.78 8.90
C ALA A 56 20.20 -12.07 10.40
N LEU A 57 19.13 -12.27 11.17
CA LEU A 57 19.20 -12.58 12.61
C LEU A 57 19.55 -14.04 12.90
N GLY A 58 19.36 -14.95 11.93
CA GLY A 58 19.78 -16.36 12.03
C GLY A 58 18.89 -17.26 12.91
N ASP A 59 17.96 -16.70 13.68
CA ASP A 59 16.90 -17.46 14.37
C ASP A 59 15.75 -17.72 13.40
N LEU A 60 15.86 -18.84 12.68
CA LEU A 60 14.93 -19.24 11.62
C LEU A 60 13.65 -19.92 12.16
N SER A 61 13.20 -19.57 13.36
CA SER A 61 11.89 -20.01 13.88
C SER A 61 10.74 -19.22 13.27
N THR A 62 9.59 -19.87 13.12
CA THR A 62 8.38 -19.23 12.56
C THR A 62 7.80 -18.18 13.50
N GLU A 63 7.96 -18.38 14.80
CA GLU A 63 7.58 -17.44 15.86
C GLU A 63 8.37 -16.14 15.72
N LYS A 64 9.68 -16.23 15.45
CA LYS A 64 10.52 -15.06 15.29
C LYS A 64 10.18 -14.28 14.03
N LEU A 65 9.90 -14.95 12.92
CA LEU A 65 9.43 -14.30 11.69
C LEU A 65 8.11 -13.56 11.94
N ALA A 66 7.17 -14.17 12.66
CA ALA A 66 5.90 -13.55 13.01
C ALA A 66 6.08 -12.32 13.92
N GLU A 67 6.96 -12.38 14.92
CA GLU A 67 7.30 -11.27 15.81
C GLU A 67 7.92 -10.09 15.04
N ILE A 68 8.90 -10.36 14.16
CA ILE A 68 9.55 -9.35 13.32
C ILE A 68 8.51 -8.68 12.42
N HIS A 69 7.70 -9.49 11.73
CA HIS A 69 6.67 -8.98 10.84
C HIS A 69 5.66 -8.11 11.57
N GLU A 70 5.14 -8.57 12.70
CA GLU A 70 4.18 -7.84 13.51
C GLU A 70 4.75 -6.53 14.07
N THR A 71 6.02 -6.53 14.49
CA THR A 71 6.72 -5.34 14.97
C THR A 71 6.94 -4.33 13.84
N PHE A 72 7.35 -4.78 12.67
CA PHE A 72 7.69 -3.93 11.54
C PHE A 72 6.45 -3.38 10.82
N HIS A 73 5.50 -4.27 10.51
CA HIS A 73 4.27 -3.99 9.75
C HIS A 73 3.31 -3.03 10.49
N ARG A 74 3.45 -2.88 11.82
CA ARG A 74 2.57 -2.01 12.64
C ARG A 74 3.20 -0.68 13.03
N THR A 75 4.13 -0.17 12.21
CA THR A 75 4.77 1.13 12.45
C THR A 75 4.41 2.11 11.35
N ALA A 76 3.77 3.24 11.70
CA ALA A 76 3.42 4.26 10.70
C ALA A 76 4.68 4.93 10.13
N THR A 77 5.72 5.04 10.95
CA THR A 77 6.98 5.69 10.59
C THR A 77 7.68 4.96 9.45
N HIS A 78 7.69 3.63 9.45
CA HIS A 78 8.31 2.86 8.38
C HIS A 78 7.64 3.13 7.03
N SER A 79 6.31 3.13 7.01
CA SER A 79 5.51 3.44 5.82
C SER A 79 5.75 4.88 5.31
N ILE A 80 5.87 5.87 6.21
CA ILE A 80 6.21 7.26 5.84
C ILE A 80 7.62 7.35 5.25
N PHE A 81 8.62 6.73 5.90
CA PHE A 81 9.99 6.73 5.39
C PHE A 81 10.10 6.06 4.03
N PHE A 82 9.31 5.00 3.80
CA PHE A 82 9.26 4.33 2.50
C PHE A 82 8.65 5.23 1.41
N VAL A 83 7.55 5.93 1.71
CA VAL A 83 6.99 6.95 0.79
C VAL A 83 8.04 8.01 0.47
N ILE A 84 8.71 8.58 1.48
CA ILE A 84 9.78 9.58 1.26
C ILE A 84 10.89 9.02 0.38
N THR A 85 11.32 7.78 0.63
CA THR A 85 12.35 7.10 -0.15
C THR A 85 11.94 6.95 -1.60
N LEU A 86 10.69 6.57 -1.87
CA LEU A 86 10.16 6.48 -3.24
C LEU A 86 10.08 7.86 -3.92
N ILE A 87 9.71 8.92 -3.19
CA ILE A 87 9.73 10.29 -3.73
C ILE A 87 11.15 10.67 -4.14
N ILE A 88 12.11 10.51 -3.24
CA ILE A 88 13.53 10.81 -3.50
C ILE A 88 14.04 10.01 -4.71
N LEU A 89 13.75 8.71 -4.75
CA LEU A 89 14.12 7.85 -5.87
C LEU A 89 13.49 8.34 -7.18
N GLY A 90 12.22 8.72 -7.17
CA GLY A 90 11.54 9.27 -8.34
C GLY A 90 12.18 10.57 -8.83
N LEU A 91 12.61 11.45 -7.92
CA LEU A 91 13.33 12.67 -8.26
C LEU A 91 14.71 12.37 -8.86
N ILE A 92 15.47 11.43 -8.29
CA ILE A 92 16.77 10.99 -8.81
C ILE A 92 16.63 10.38 -10.20
N LEU A 93 15.67 9.46 -10.40
CA LEU A 93 15.39 8.86 -11.70
C LEU A 93 14.95 9.92 -12.73
N GLY A 94 14.30 10.98 -12.27
CA GLY A 94 13.93 12.14 -13.06
C GLY A 94 15.09 12.92 -13.66
N LEU A 95 16.31 12.76 -13.14
CA LEU A 95 17.51 13.32 -13.75
C LEU A 95 17.86 12.65 -15.08
N ARG A 96 17.32 11.44 -15.33
CA ARG A 96 17.60 10.64 -16.52
C ARG A 96 16.36 10.33 -17.35
N SER A 97 15.18 10.22 -16.73
CA SER A 97 13.94 9.87 -17.41
C SER A 97 12.73 10.48 -16.72
N THR A 98 12.04 11.39 -17.44
CA THR A 98 10.78 11.99 -17.00
C THR A 98 9.68 10.94 -16.81
N LYS A 99 9.66 9.91 -17.67
CA LYS A 99 8.76 8.76 -17.55
C LYS A 99 9.01 7.98 -16.26
N ALA A 100 10.27 7.64 -15.98
CA ALA A 100 10.62 6.92 -14.75
C ALA A 100 10.21 7.73 -13.51
N LYS A 101 10.51 9.03 -13.48
CA LYS A 101 10.05 9.94 -12.43
C LYS A 101 8.53 9.90 -12.26
N SER A 102 7.77 10.06 -13.34
CA SER A 102 6.31 10.05 -13.28
C SER A 102 5.77 8.75 -12.70
N ILE A 103 6.25 7.59 -13.19
CA ILE A 103 5.82 6.28 -12.69
C ILE A 103 6.14 6.15 -11.20
N THR A 104 7.37 6.43 -10.79
CA THR A 104 7.79 6.28 -9.39
C THR A 104 7.04 7.23 -8.45
N LEU A 105 6.81 8.47 -8.86
CA LEU A 105 5.97 9.41 -8.09
C LEU A 105 4.53 8.91 -8.00
N GLY A 106 3.98 8.34 -9.09
CA GLY A 106 2.67 7.70 -9.09
C GLY A 106 2.59 6.56 -8.09
N ILE A 107 3.57 5.65 -8.09
CA ILE A 107 3.69 4.55 -7.12
C ILE A 107 3.73 5.12 -5.71
N SER A 108 4.57 6.13 -5.46
CA SER A 108 4.69 6.76 -4.15
C SER A 108 3.37 7.36 -3.65
N THR A 109 2.63 8.05 -4.51
CA THR A 109 1.30 8.58 -4.17
C THR A 109 0.30 7.46 -3.91
N GLY A 110 0.39 6.35 -4.65
CA GLY A 110 -0.42 5.16 -4.39
C GLY A 110 -0.11 4.51 -3.05
N VAL A 111 1.17 4.48 -2.63
CA VAL A 111 1.56 3.98 -1.31
C VAL A 111 0.94 4.86 -0.23
N MET A 112 1.00 6.19 -0.41
CA MET A 112 0.38 7.12 0.53
C MET A 112 -1.14 6.88 0.65
N LEU A 113 -1.85 6.74 -0.48
CA LEU A 113 -3.28 6.44 -0.45
C LEU A 113 -3.56 5.11 0.24
N HIS A 114 -2.75 4.09 -0.03
CA HIS A 114 -2.87 2.79 0.63
C HIS A 114 -2.76 2.91 2.16
N ILE A 115 -1.74 3.62 2.65
CA ILE A 115 -1.57 3.89 4.09
C ILE A 115 -2.80 4.61 4.66
N LEU A 116 -3.26 5.66 3.99
CA LEU A 116 -4.43 6.45 4.44
C LEU A 116 -5.71 5.62 4.50
N LEU A 117 -5.90 4.71 3.55
CA LEU A 117 -7.04 3.82 3.52
C LEU A 117 -6.96 2.74 4.59
N ASP A 118 -5.76 2.29 4.94
CA ASP A 118 -5.57 1.28 5.98
C ASP A 118 -5.62 1.87 7.41
N LEU A 119 -5.22 3.13 7.63
CA LEU A 119 -5.21 3.76 8.96
C LEU A 119 -6.51 3.59 9.78
N PRO A 120 -7.73 3.72 9.21
CA PRO A 120 -8.97 3.48 9.95
C PRO A 120 -9.20 2.02 10.33
N TYR A 121 -8.63 1.06 9.59
CA TYR A 121 -8.84 -0.38 9.77
C TYR A 121 -7.69 -1.10 10.47
N MET A 122 -6.53 -0.44 10.59
CA MET A 122 -5.37 -1.01 11.26
C MET A 122 -5.63 -1.12 12.77
N VAL A 123 -5.55 -2.35 13.26
CA VAL A 123 -5.65 -2.68 14.67
C VAL A 123 -4.32 -2.33 15.34
N GLY A 124 -4.24 -1.12 15.89
CA GLY A 124 -3.09 -0.63 16.65
C GLY A 124 -1.83 -0.40 15.81
N VAL A 125 -1.57 0.85 15.47
CA VAL A 125 -0.36 1.31 14.76
C VAL A 125 0.49 2.16 15.70
N ALA A 126 1.79 1.86 15.82
CA ALA A 126 2.72 2.71 16.55
C ALA A 126 3.13 3.90 15.66
N ILE A 127 2.56 5.07 15.94
CA ILE A 127 2.76 6.29 15.14
C ILE A 127 4.18 6.86 15.30
N PHE A 128 4.75 6.68 16.48
CA PHE A 128 6.00 7.32 16.90
C PHE A 128 7.14 6.29 17.12
N TRP A 129 6.99 5.08 16.59
CA TRP A 129 8.06 4.08 16.63
C TRP A 129 9.30 4.58 15.86
N PRO A 130 10.54 4.34 16.33
CA PRO A 130 10.92 3.49 17.46
C PRO A 130 10.91 4.19 18.83
N LEU A 131 10.60 5.48 18.89
CA LEU A 131 10.69 6.28 20.12
C LEU A 131 9.57 5.97 21.12
N ILE A 132 8.35 5.76 20.63
CA ILE A 132 7.14 5.49 21.42
C ILE A 132 6.45 4.27 20.77
N PRO A 133 6.61 3.06 21.32
CA PRO A 133 6.10 1.81 20.73
C PRO A 133 4.59 1.59 20.95
N GLN A 134 3.92 2.49 21.68
CA GLN A 134 2.49 2.41 21.94
C GLN A 134 1.70 2.44 20.63
N LYS A 135 0.92 1.39 20.40
CA LYS A 135 -0.01 1.27 19.28
C LYS A 135 -1.23 2.15 19.54
N ILE A 136 -1.79 2.76 18.49
CA ILE A 136 -3.06 3.52 18.54
C ILE A 136 -3.94 3.00 17.38
N GLY A 137 -5.21 2.74 17.62
CA GLY A 137 -6.12 2.25 16.58
C GLY A 137 -7.59 2.51 16.92
N LEU A 138 -8.41 2.68 15.88
CA LEU A 138 -9.87 2.84 16.03
C LEU A 138 -10.58 1.53 16.39
N PHE A 139 -10.02 0.38 15.99
CA PHE A 139 -10.58 -0.95 16.29
C PHE A 139 -9.48 -1.82 16.90
N TRP A 140 -9.61 -2.18 18.17
CA TRP A 140 -8.60 -2.97 18.90
C TRP A 140 -8.80 -4.48 18.75
N ASP A 141 -10.02 -4.90 18.50
CA ASP A 141 -10.34 -6.26 18.08
C ASP A 141 -11.73 -6.28 17.41
N LEU A 142 -11.96 -7.26 16.53
CA LEU A 142 -13.29 -7.48 15.94
C LEU A 142 -13.82 -8.85 16.39
N PRO A 143 -15.13 -8.96 16.72
CA PRO A 143 -15.75 -10.25 17.01
C PRO A 143 -15.41 -11.29 15.93
N PRO A 144 -15.15 -12.57 16.30
CA PRO A 144 -14.65 -13.58 15.37
C PRO A 144 -15.48 -13.74 14.08
N LEU A 145 -16.81 -13.68 14.20
CA LEU A 145 -17.72 -13.73 13.05
C LEU A 145 -17.50 -12.55 12.09
N ILE A 146 -17.41 -11.33 12.63
CA ILE A 146 -17.17 -10.11 11.84
C ILE A 146 -15.80 -10.18 11.17
N ASN A 147 -14.78 -10.68 11.86
CA ASN A 147 -13.46 -10.86 11.27
C ASN A 147 -13.48 -11.86 10.10
N ARG A 148 -14.21 -12.99 10.21
CA ARG A 148 -14.36 -13.96 9.11
C ARG A 148 -15.09 -13.36 7.91
N VAL A 149 -16.18 -12.63 8.14
CA VAL A 149 -16.91 -11.92 7.07
C VAL A 149 -16.01 -10.90 6.38
N ARG A 150 -15.25 -10.11 7.14
CA ARG A 150 -14.26 -9.17 6.59
C ARG A 150 -13.23 -9.86 5.70
N GLN A 151 -12.69 -11.01 6.13
CA GLN A 151 -11.73 -11.77 5.32
C GLN A 151 -12.35 -12.33 4.03
N ALA A 152 -13.61 -12.80 4.08
CA ALA A 152 -14.33 -13.24 2.88
C ALA A 152 -14.55 -12.07 1.91
N LEU A 153 -14.92 -10.90 2.42
CA LEU A 153 -15.06 -9.68 1.62
C LEU A 153 -13.74 -9.27 0.95
N PHE A 154 -12.59 -9.35 1.64
CA PHE A 154 -11.30 -9.05 1.03
C PHE A 154 -10.98 -9.92 -0.19
N LYS A 155 -11.30 -11.22 -0.14
CA LYS A 155 -11.15 -12.13 -1.28
C LYS A 155 -12.11 -11.76 -2.41
N LEU A 156 -13.36 -11.43 -2.09
CA LEU A 156 -14.35 -10.97 -3.07
C LEU A 156 -13.91 -9.69 -3.78
N TRP A 157 -13.38 -8.71 -3.04
CA TRP A 157 -12.87 -7.47 -3.62
C TRP A 157 -11.73 -7.70 -4.60
N TYR A 158 -10.89 -8.69 -4.33
CA TYR A 158 -9.84 -9.11 -5.26
C TYR A 158 -10.42 -9.63 -6.57
N ALA A 159 -11.42 -10.51 -6.50
CA ALA A 159 -12.09 -11.04 -7.69
C ALA A 159 -12.81 -9.94 -8.52
N ILE A 160 -13.51 -9.01 -7.84
CA ILE A 160 -14.17 -7.87 -8.50
C ILE A 160 -13.14 -7.01 -9.22
N PHE A 161 -12.02 -6.71 -8.57
CA PHE A 161 -10.97 -5.87 -9.13
C PHE A 161 -10.37 -6.45 -10.42
N PHE A 162 -9.97 -7.72 -10.43
CA PHE A 162 -9.45 -8.37 -11.64
C PHE A 162 -10.50 -8.47 -12.74
N SER A 163 -11.77 -8.69 -12.37
CA SER A 163 -12.88 -8.64 -13.33
C SER A 163 -13.00 -7.25 -13.98
N MET A 164 -12.94 -6.17 -13.18
CA MET A 164 -12.99 -4.80 -13.71
C MET A 164 -11.87 -4.54 -14.72
N ILE A 165 -10.64 -5.00 -14.44
CA ILE A 165 -9.51 -4.82 -15.35
C ILE A 165 -9.73 -5.61 -16.64
N TYR A 166 -10.13 -6.87 -16.52
CA TYR A 166 -10.42 -7.73 -17.66
C TYR A 166 -11.44 -7.08 -18.61
N TYR A 167 -12.57 -6.61 -18.09
CA TYR A 167 -13.60 -5.98 -18.92
C TYR A 167 -13.20 -4.59 -19.43
N THR A 168 -12.42 -3.83 -18.67
CA THR A 168 -11.90 -2.53 -19.14
C THR A 168 -10.86 -2.70 -20.24
N SER A 169 -10.05 -3.77 -20.22
CA SER A 169 -9.01 -4.02 -21.22
C SER A 169 -9.55 -4.43 -22.60
N LYS A 170 -10.82 -4.83 -22.67
CA LYS A 170 -11.50 -5.25 -23.90
C LYS A 170 -12.20 -4.11 -24.65
N ASN A 171 -12.38 -2.97 -24.00
CA ASN A 171 -13.04 -1.77 -24.55
C ASN A 171 -11.99 -0.72 -24.90
#